data_AF-A0A2K1XN78-F1
#
_entry.id   AF-A0A2K1XN78-F1
#
_cell.length_a   1.000
_cell.length_b   1.000
_cell.length_c   1.000
_cell.angle_alpha   90.00
_cell.angle_beta   90.00
_cell.angle_gamma   90.00
#
_symmetry.space_group_name_H-M   'P 1'
#
loop_
_entity.id
_entity.type
_entity.pdbx_description
1 polymer ?
#
loop_
_entity_poly.entity_id
_entity_poly.type
_entity_poly.pdbx_seq_one_letter_code
_entity_poly.pdbx_strand_id
1 'polypeptide(L)'
;DMLLDNADQWNRCMVGFFPGFPSRVWRQCGLENVSTTSNGFMIFQFTTAAEMHTVLEKGPWMFGGKNIVLQQWHPRFQFDKNNISTLPIWVRLHDFPFPLWSKSRLSMATSMVGRPLSCDESTYTCTRLDYA
;
A
#
# COMPACT_ATOMS: atom_id res chain seq x y z
N ASP A 1 14.21 -6.84 23.03
CA ASP A 1 14.59 -7.22 21.67
C ASP A 1 15.17 -5.97 21.01
N MET A 2 16.47 -5.95 20.69
CA MET A 2 17.18 -4.72 20.28
C MET A 2 16.62 -4.08 19.00
N LEU A 3 15.91 -4.86 18.18
CA LEU A 3 15.29 -4.38 16.94
C LEU A 3 14.05 -3.49 17.17
N LEU A 4 13.47 -3.51 18.38
CA LEU A 4 12.27 -2.75 18.69
C LEU A 4 12.54 -1.40 19.36
N ASP A 5 13.76 -1.18 19.85
CA ASP A 5 14.11 -0.07 20.75
C ASP A 5 13.95 1.33 20.12
N ASN A 6 13.90 1.40 18.77
CA ASN A 6 13.60 2.61 18.01
C ASN A 6 12.63 2.34 16.85
N ALA A 7 11.80 1.30 16.93
CA ALA A 7 10.86 0.95 15.86
C ALA A 7 9.81 2.04 15.64
N ASP A 8 9.36 2.71 16.72
CA ASP A 8 8.24 3.64 16.67
C ASP A 8 8.50 4.88 15.80
N GLN A 9 9.75 5.32 15.69
CA GLN A 9 10.10 6.47 14.85
C GLN A 9 9.82 6.21 13.35
N TRP A 10 9.74 4.93 12.96
CA TRP A 10 9.55 4.48 11.58
C TRP A 10 8.11 4.08 11.27
N ASN A 11 7.19 4.12 12.25
CA ASN A 11 5.77 3.80 12.02
C ASN A 11 5.10 4.76 11.02
N ARG A 12 5.72 5.93 10.78
CA ARG A 12 5.31 6.95 9.81
C ARG A 12 5.92 6.76 8.42
N CYS A 13 6.62 5.64 8.20
CA CYS A 13 7.42 5.42 7.00
C CYS A 13 6.82 4.34 6.10
N MET A 14 6.80 4.61 4.79
CA MET A 14 6.63 3.59 3.76
C MET A 14 7.97 3.23 3.15
N VAL A 15 8.10 1.96 2.76
CA VAL A 15 9.18 1.51 1.89
C VAL A 15 8.63 1.23 0.51
N GLY A 16 9.35 1.71 -0.51
CA GLY A 16 9.04 1.38 -1.89
C GLY A 16 10.27 1.13 -2.74
N PHE A 17 10.04 0.53 -3.90
CA PHE A 17 11.07 0.34 -4.92
C PHE A 17 10.60 0.91 -6.24
N PHE A 18 11.33 1.90 -6.77
CA PHE A 18 11.00 2.52 -8.06
C PHE A 18 12.26 3.02 -8.77
N PRO A 19 12.42 2.73 -10.08
CA PRO A 19 13.45 3.36 -10.89
C PRO A 19 13.03 4.79 -11.26
N GLY A 20 13.22 5.75 -10.33
CA GLY A 20 12.94 7.19 -10.50
C GLY A 20 12.54 7.89 -9.19
N PHE A 21 12.26 9.20 -9.21
CA PHE A 21 11.96 9.97 -7.98
C PHE A 21 10.51 10.49 -7.95
N PRO A 22 9.55 9.77 -7.34
CA PRO A 22 8.13 10.15 -7.34
C PRO A 22 7.73 11.21 -6.28
N SER A 23 8.69 11.98 -5.74
CA SER A 23 8.49 12.75 -4.50
C SER A 23 7.46 13.88 -4.58
N ARG A 24 7.17 14.45 -5.76
CA ARG A 24 6.27 15.62 -5.86
C ARG A 24 4.81 15.30 -5.54
N VAL A 25 4.35 14.08 -5.81
CA VAL A 25 2.92 13.72 -5.70
C VAL A 25 2.48 13.63 -4.25
N TRP A 26 3.31 13.09 -3.36
CA TRP A 26 2.93 12.88 -1.95
C TRP A 26 3.27 14.05 -1.02
N ARG A 27 3.93 15.11 -1.50
CA ARG A 27 4.14 16.33 -0.67
C ARG A 27 2.83 16.93 -0.19
N GLN A 28 1.79 16.90 -1.02
CA GLN A 28 0.45 17.38 -0.65
C GLN A 28 -0.25 16.43 0.33
N CYS A 29 0.28 15.23 0.52
CA CYS A 29 -0.22 14.21 1.44
C CYS A 29 0.71 14.05 2.65
N GLY A 30 1.44 15.09 3.05
CA GLY A 30 2.26 15.08 4.26
C GLY A 30 3.61 14.38 4.14
N LEU A 31 4.15 14.14 2.94
CA LEU A 31 5.51 13.61 2.78
C LEU A 31 6.55 14.65 3.25
N GLU A 32 7.29 14.34 4.32
CA GLU A 32 8.34 15.18 4.92
C GLU A 32 9.70 14.93 4.26
N ASN A 33 10.08 13.65 4.15
CA ASN A 33 11.42 13.26 3.74
C ASN A 33 11.41 12.00 2.86
N VAL A 34 12.40 11.92 1.96
CA VAL A 34 12.66 10.74 1.12
C VAL A 34 14.12 10.38 1.25
N SER A 35 14.39 9.20 1.79
CA SER A 35 15.74 8.64 1.88
C SER A 35 15.88 7.46 0.93
N THR A 36 17.06 7.27 0.35
CA THR A 36 17.34 6.14 -0.55
C THR A 36 18.43 5.26 0.07
N THR A 37 18.24 3.95 0.02
CA THR A 37 19.22 2.98 0.50
C THR A 37 20.19 2.59 -0.63
N SER A 38 21.36 2.03 -0.30
CA SER A 38 22.37 1.60 -1.28
C SER A 38 21.86 0.50 -2.23
N ASN A 39 20.93 -0.32 -1.77
CA ASN A 39 20.20 -1.35 -2.51
C ASN A 39 19.02 -0.80 -3.34
N GLY A 40 18.80 0.52 -3.35
CA GLY A 40 17.84 1.20 -4.21
C GLY A 40 16.39 1.19 -3.70
N PHE A 41 16.16 0.88 -2.42
CA PHE A 41 14.87 1.13 -1.79
C PHE A 41 14.74 2.60 -1.43
N MET A 42 13.51 3.09 -1.48
CA MET A 42 13.15 4.43 -1.03
C MET A 42 12.34 4.31 0.25
N ILE A 43 12.69 5.14 1.23
CA ILE A 43 11.96 5.30 2.48
C ILE A 43 11.29 6.66 2.43
N PHE A 44 9.96 6.65 2.50
CA PHE A 44 9.12 7.84 2.46
C PHE A 44 8.59 8.10 3.86
N GLN A 45 9.01 9.20 4.48
CA GLN A 45 8.59 9.58 5.84
C GLN A 45 7.49 10.64 5.77
N PHE A 46 6.40 10.39 6.47
CA PHE A 46 5.23 11.27 6.52
C PHE A 46 5.14 11.99 7.86
N THR A 47 4.46 13.13 7.87
CA THR A 47 4.16 13.90 9.08
C THR A 47 3.39 13.03 10.06
N THR A 48 2.34 12.34 9.58
CA THR A 48 1.51 11.44 10.39
C THR A 48 1.35 10.05 9.75
N ALA A 49 1.11 9.03 10.59
CA ALA A 49 0.78 7.70 10.11
C ALA A 49 -0.54 7.66 9.33
N ALA A 50 -1.52 8.52 9.70
CA ALA A 50 -2.80 8.60 9.00
C ALA A 50 -2.66 9.07 7.55
N GLU A 51 -1.80 10.05 7.30
CA GLU A 51 -1.47 10.51 5.95
C GLU A 51 -0.76 9.43 5.13
N MET A 52 0.19 8.73 5.75
CA MET A 52 0.87 7.59 5.15
C MET A 52 -0.14 6.48 4.75
N HIS A 53 -1.06 6.13 5.63
CA HIS A 53 -2.12 5.14 5.34
C HIS A 53 -3.03 5.62 4.22
N THR A 54 -3.40 6.90 4.20
CA THR A 54 -4.20 7.49 3.11
C THR A 54 -3.49 7.32 1.76
N VAL A 55 -2.17 7.47 1.72
CA VAL A 55 -1.40 7.21 0.48
C VAL A 55 -1.40 5.73 0.13
N LEU A 56 -1.19 4.81 1.07
CA LEU A 56 -1.25 3.36 0.81
C LEU A 56 -2.62 2.91 0.30
N GLU A 57 -3.69 3.44 0.87
CA GLU A 57 -5.07 3.08 0.53
C GLU A 57 -5.51 3.63 -0.83
N LYS A 58 -4.95 4.77 -1.25
CA LYS A 58 -5.30 5.43 -2.53
C LYS A 58 -4.78 4.73 -3.78
N GLY A 59 -4.07 3.61 -3.66
CA GLY A 59 -4.06 2.66 -4.76
C GLY A 59 -2.80 1.83 -4.94
N PRO A 60 -2.73 1.11 -6.07
CA PRO A 60 -1.47 0.84 -6.73
C PRO A 60 -1.01 2.13 -7.41
N TRP A 61 0.16 2.63 -7.03
CA TRP A 61 0.69 3.87 -7.59
C TRP A 61 1.44 3.58 -8.88
N MET A 62 1.20 4.41 -9.91
CA MET A 62 1.94 4.39 -11.16
C MET A 62 2.65 5.71 -11.37
N PHE A 63 3.95 5.64 -11.67
CA PHE A 63 4.76 6.80 -12.04
C PHE A 63 5.42 6.51 -13.38
N GLY A 64 5.21 7.39 -14.37
CA GLY A 64 5.79 7.21 -15.72
C GLY A 64 5.44 5.87 -16.37
N GLY A 65 4.22 5.36 -16.15
CA GLY A 65 3.75 4.07 -16.68
C GLY A 65 4.31 2.83 -15.98
N LYS A 66 5.06 2.99 -14.87
CA LYS A 66 5.60 1.89 -14.08
C LYS A 66 4.93 1.84 -12.71
N ASN A 67 4.54 0.66 -12.27
CA ASN A 67 4.01 0.44 -10.91
C ASN A 67 5.14 0.64 -9.89
N ILE A 68 4.84 1.33 -8.79
CA ILE A 68 5.66 1.31 -7.59
C ILE A 68 5.04 0.35 -6.58
N VAL A 69 5.88 -0.51 -6.01
CA VAL A 69 5.52 -1.33 -4.86
C VAL A 69 5.71 -0.48 -3.61
N LEU A 70 4.66 -0.37 -2.80
CA LEU A 70 4.70 0.33 -1.51
C LEU A 70 4.20 -0.59 -0.41
N GLN A 71 4.83 -0.50 0.75
CA GLN A 71 4.32 -1.09 1.98
C GLN A 71 4.73 -0.25 3.18
N GLN A 72 3.95 -0.33 4.25
CA GLN A 72 4.35 0.24 5.53
C GLN A 72 5.64 -0.43 6.01
N TRP A 73 6.58 0.38 6.52
CA TRP A 73 7.77 -0.16 7.16
C TRP A 73 7.39 -0.93 8.43
N HIS A 74 8.06 -2.04 8.71
CA HIS A 74 7.96 -2.72 9.99
C HIS A 74 9.33 -3.28 10.41
N PRO A 75 9.58 -3.55 11.70
CA PRO A 75 10.91 -3.97 12.19
C PRO A 75 11.48 -5.23 11.55
N ARG A 76 10.59 -6.11 11.07
CA ARG A 76 10.96 -7.35 10.36
C ARG A 76 11.15 -7.19 8.85
N PHE A 77 11.05 -5.96 8.32
CA PHE A 77 11.18 -5.71 6.88
C PHE A 77 12.63 -5.91 6.48
N GLN A 78 12.87 -6.67 5.41
CA GLN A 78 14.21 -6.89 4.87
C GLN A 78 14.37 -6.10 3.56
N PHE A 79 15.42 -5.28 3.48
CA PHE A 79 15.80 -4.55 2.27
C PHE A 79 16.51 -5.46 1.26
N ASP A 80 15.86 -6.56 0.88
CA ASP A 80 16.38 -7.50 -0.10
C ASP A 80 15.32 -7.74 -1.17
N LYS A 81 15.66 -7.37 -2.41
CA LYS A 81 14.78 -7.52 -3.57
C LYS A 81 14.45 -8.98 -3.85
N ASN A 82 15.36 -9.90 -3.50
CA ASN A 82 15.16 -11.33 -3.66
C ASN A 82 14.26 -11.93 -2.57
N ASN A 83 14.03 -11.19 -1.48
CA ASN A 83 13.17 -11.59 -0.36
C ASN A 83 11.75 -11.01 -0.43
N ILE A 84 11.40 -10.31 -1.51
CA ILE A 84 10.01 -9.90 -1.75
C ILE A 84 9.23 -11.14 -2.22
N SER A 85 8.77 -11.96 -1.27
CA SER A 85 8.02 -13.19 -1.54
C SER A 85 6.54 -12.95 -1.82
N THR A 86 6.00 -11.83 -1.34
CA THR A 86 4.57 -11.51 -1.42
C THR A 86 4.38 -10.03 -1.67
N LEU A 87 3.50 -9.70 -2.62
CA LEU A 87 3.17 -8.33 -3.00
C LEU A 87 1.66 -8.09 -2.84
N PRO A 88 1.22 -7.05 -2.11
CA PRO A 88 -0.19 -6.66 -2.13
C PRO A 88 -0.57 -6.14 -3.52
N ILE A 89 -1.64 -6.66 -4.09
CA ILE A 89 -2.20 -6.23 -5.38
C ILE A 89 -3.66 -5.85 -5.22
N TRP A 90 -4.12 -4.92 -6.07
CA TRP A 90 -5.53 -4.57 -6.17
C TRP A 90 -6.20 -5.47 -7.21
N VAL A 91 -7.29 -6.13 -6.80
CA VAL A 91 -8.13 -6.96 -7.68
C VAL A 91 -9.44 -6.22 -7.88
N ARG A 92 -9.96 -6.23 -9.12
CA ARG A 92 -11.29 -5.73 -9.44
C ARG A 92 -12.20 -6.91 -9.74
N LEU A 93 -13.32 -7.00 -9.05
CA LEU A 93 -14.37 -7.99 -9.26
C LEU A 93 -15.42 -7.39 -10.20
N HIS A 94 -15.28 -7.70 -11.48
CA HIS A 94 -16.27 -7.35 -12.49
C HIS A 94 -17.50 -8.26 -12.40
N ASP A 95 -18.67 -7.71 -12.75
CA ASP A 95 -19.96 -8.42 -12.77
C ASP A 95 -20.34 -9.07 -11.43
N PHE A 96 -19.82 -8.55 -10.32
CA PHE A 96 -20.15 -9.05 -8.99
C PHE A 96 -21.60 -8.67 -8.63
N PRO A 97 -22.49 -9.64 -8.36
CA PRO A 97 -23.90 -9.32 -8.19
C PRO A 97 -24.16 -8.37 -7.00
N PHE A 98 -24.88 -7.27 -7.23
CA PHE A 98 -25.18 -6.26 -6.19
C PHE A 98 -25.74 -6.81 -4.88
N PRO A 99 -26.63 -7.82 -4.87
CA PRO A 99 -27.12 -8.41 -3.62
C PRO A 99 -26.01 -9.10 -2.78
N LEU A 100 -24.85 -9.38 -3.39
CA LEU A 100 -23.70 -9.98 -2.72
C LEU A 100 -22.71 -8.94 -2.19
N TRP A 101 -22.93 -7.64 -2.41
CA TRP A 101 -21.97 -6.57 -2.11
C TRP A 101 -21.90 -6.23 -0.62
N SER A 102 -21.43 -7.18 0.17
CA SER A 102 -21.17 -7.03 1.60
C SER A 102 -19.72 -7.40 1.90
N LYS A 103 -19.16 -6.80 2.95
CA LYS A 103 -17.78 -7.08 3.42
C LYS A 103 -17.49 -8.58 3.52
N SER A 104 -18.43 -9.36 4.06
CA SER A 104 -18.28 -10.81 4.22
C SER A 104 -18.17 -11.54 2.87
N ARG A 105 -19.06 -11.24 1.93
CA ARG A 105 -19.09 -11.91 0.62
C ARG A 105 -17.98 -11.44 -0.32
N LEU A 106 -17.61 -10.16 -0.27
CA LEU A 106 -16.43 -9.65 -0.98
C LEU A 106 -15.14 -10.29 -0.44
N SER A 107 -14.99 -10.40 0.88
CA SER A 107 -13.86 -11.08 1.51
C SER A 107 -13.81 -12.56 1.10
N MET A 108 -14.96 -13.24 1.04
CA MET A 108 -15.06 -14.62 0.58
C MET A 108 -14.73 -14.79 -0.91
N ALA A 109 -15.14 -13.86 -1.77
CA ALA A 109 -14.82 -13.93 -3.20
C ALA A 109 -13.32 -13.67 -3.43
N THR A 110 -12.76 -12.66 -2.77
CA THR A 110 -11.34 -12.29 -2.90
C THR A 110 -10.42 -13.32 -2.23
N SER A 111 -10.88 -14.06 -1.22
CA SER A 111 -10.09 -15.13 -0.58
C SER A 111 -9.72 -16.28 -1.53
N MET A 112 -10.48 -16.45 -2.63
CA MET A 112 -10.16 -17.41 -3.69
C MET A 112 -8.93 -17.00 -4.51
N VAL A 113 -8.61 -15.71 -4.55
CA VAL A 113 -7.43 -15.17 -5.26
C VAL A 113 -6.24 -15.04 -4.31
N GLY A 114 -6.48 -14.67 -3.05
CA GLY A 114 -5.44 -14.52 -2.04
C GLY A 114 -5.98 -13.95 -0.74
N ARG A 115 -5.10 -13.62 0.22
CA ARG A 115 -5.55 -13.03 1.48
C ARG A 115 -6.06 -11.60 1.26
N PRO A 116 -7.35 -11.30 1.53
CA PRO A 116 -7.88 -9.95 1.40
C PRO A 116 -7.22 -9.04 2.45
N LEU A 117 -6.76 -7.87 2.03
CA LEU A 117 -6.09 -6.91 2.91
C LEU A 117 -6.96 -5.69 3.21
N SER A 118 -7.53 -5.09 2.17
CA SER A 118 -8.41 -3.93 2.27
C SER A 118 -9.31 -3.81 1.03
N CYS A 119 -10.27 -2.90 1.06
CA CYS A 119 -11.08 -2.50 -0.09
C CYS A 119 -11.13 -0.97 -0.19
N ASP A 120 -11.36 -0.44 -1.39
CA ASP A 120 -11.53 1.00 -1.55
C ASP A 120 -12.88 1.48 -0.96
N GLU A 121 -12.98 2.78 -0.71
CA GLU A 121 -14.16 3.40 -0.10
C GLU A 121 -15.43 3.19 -0.94
N SER A 122 -15.32 3.23 -2.27
CA SER A 122 -16.47 3.05 -3.16
C SER A 122 -17.04 1.63 -3.09
N THR A 123 -16.16 0.65 -2.90
CA THR A 123 -16.50 -0.76 -2.72
C THR A 123 -17.08 -0.99 -1.33
N TYR A 124 -16.52 -0.34 -0.31
CA TYR A 124 -17.02 -0.41 1.07
C TYR A 124 -18.42 0.18 1.21
N THR A 125 -18.68 1.31 0.55
CA THR A 125 -19.96 2.04 0.57
C THR A 125 -20.96 1.57 -0.48
N CYS A 126 -20.57 0.66 -1.38
CA CYS A 126 -21.37 0.20 -2.51
C CYS A 126 -21.88 1.34 -3.40
N THR A 127 -21.06 2.36 -3.63
CA THR A 127 -21.40 3.54 -4.45
C THR A 127 -20.98 3.40 -5.92
N ARG A 128 -20.01 2.53 -6.22
CA ARG A 128 -19.62 2.16 -7.58
C ARG A 128 -20.25 0.83 -7.96
N LEU A 129 -20.90 0.78 -9.13
CA LEU A 129 -21.65 -0.40 -9.60
C LEU A 129 -20.94 -1.18 -10.72
N ASP A 130 -19.91 -0.62 -11.34
CA ASP A 130 -19.21 -1.27 -12.47
C ASP A 130 -18.31 -2.43 -12.02
N TYR A 131 -17.75 -2.34 -10.81
CA TYR A 131 -16.92 -3.37 -10.19
C TYR A 131 -16.72 -3.11 -8.69
N ALA A 132 -16.52 -4.19 -7.96
CA ALA A 132 -16.07 -4.20 -6.57
C ALA A 132 -14.55 -4.38 -6.47
#